data_AF-A0A8T1R2Z2-F1
#
_entry.id   AF-A0A8T1R2Z2-F1
#
_cell.length_a   1.000
_cell.length_b   1.000
_cell.length_c   1.000
_cell.angle_alpha   90.00
_cell.angle_beta   90.00
_cell.angle_gamma   90.00
#
_symmetry.space_group_name_H-M   'P 1'
#
loop_
_entity.id
_entity.type
_entity.pdbx_description
1 polymer ?
#
loop_
_entity_poly.entity_id
_entity_poly.type
_entity_poly.pdbx_seq_one_letter_code
_entity_poly.pdbx_strand_id
1 'polypeptide(L)'
;MSRYVLVAYGHAFGTLATAVFVFLFERNNNSKLSVAILRNVFFLGLLGAVFGRTLFYAGLEYTSPAVASALANLIPSITFILAVLCRMEKLDISKRSSQAKILGTIVAFGGATLMTLYKGLPVLSFHIHDHPAATTSRLLLDKDLIKGSLILVVSYISLSAFYILQTITVKMYPAPITLTSLTCLSGAILSIIMTAILDHKASSWKLSWNIALLAPIYSGVVIFGITVYVQTLAIRKKRSSFHDTV
;
A
#
# COMPACT_ATOMS: atom_id res chain seq x y z
N MET A 1 -13.52 7.89 14.17
CA MET A 1 -12.19 8.53 14.09
C MET A 1 -11.99 9.05 12.68
N SER A 2 -11.21 10.11 12.52
CA SER A 2 -10.85 10.64 11.20
C SER A 2 -9.92 9.69 10.45
N ARG A 3 -10.01 9.65 9.11
CA ARG A 3 -9.13 8.81 8.27
C ARG A 3 -7.65 9.11 8.49
N TYR A 4 -7.30 10.38 8.72
CA TYR A 4 -5.92 10.80 8.94
C TYR A 4 -5.37 10.22 10.26
N VAL A 5 -6.19 10.27 11.32
CA VAL A 5 -5.89 9.68 12.63
C VAL A 5 -5.72 8.15 12.52
N LEU A 6 -6.59 7.47 11.74
CA LEU A 6 -6.47 6.04 11.48
C LEU A 6 -5.12 5.69 10.81
N VAL A 7 -4.70 6.46 9.80
CA VAL A 7 -3.43 6.24 9.10
C VAL A 7 -2.25 6.46 10.05
N ALA A 8 -2.30 7.52 10.88
CA ALA A 8 -1.27 7.83 11.86
C ALA A 8 -1.10 6.70 12.89
N TYR A 9 -2.19 6.25 13.52
CA TYR A 9 -2.14 5.14 14.48
C TYR A 9 -1.72 3.83 13.82
N GLY A 10 -2.21 3.54 12.61
CA GLY A 10 -1.84 2.32 11.88
C GLY A 10 -0.32 2.21 11.63
N HIS A 11 0.32 3.30 11.23
CA HIS A 11 1.78 3.33 11.07
C HIS A 11 2.52 3.36 12.41
N ALA A 12 1.98 3.98 13.45
CA ALA A 12 2.59 3.96 14.78
C ALA A 12 2.64 2.53 15.36
N PHE A 13 1.52 1.80 15.31
CA PHE A 13 1.48 0.39 15.74
C PHE A 13 2.33 -0.51 14.84
N GLY A 14 2.33 -0.27 13.53
CA GLY A 14 3.24 -0.95 12.60
C GLY A 14 4.71 -0.74 12.95
N THR A 15 5.09 0.49 13.29
CA THR A 15 6.46 0.84 13.69
C THR A 15 6.85 0.09 14.96
N LEU A 16 5.99 0.08 15.97
CA LEU A 16 6.24 -0.64 17.21
C LEU A 16 6.41 -2.15 16.97
N ALA A 17 5.50 -2.75 16.19
CA ALA A 17 5.57 -4.16 15.86
C ALA A 17 6.87 -4.49 15.10
N THR A 18 7.18 -3.74 14.04
CA THR A 18 8.38 -3.97 13.23
C THR A 18 9.68 -3.70 14.01
N ALA A 19 9.69 -2.75 14.93
CA ALA A 19 10.85 -2.47 15.80
C ALA A 19 11.22 -3.68 16.68
N VAL A 20 10.22 -4.42 17.20
CA VAL A 20 10.46 -5.67 17.92
C VAL A 20 11.15 -6.69 17.02
N PHE A 21 10.69 -6.85 15.77
CA PHE A 21 11.33 -7.76 14.82
C PHE A 21 12.75 -7.34 14.43
N VAL A 22 13.02 -6.04 14.28
CA VAL A 22 14.38 -5.52 14.06
C VAL A 22 15.29 -5.93 15.22
N PHE A 23 14.83 -5.74 16.46
CA PHE A 23 15.60 -6.12 17.65
C PHE A 23 15.83 -7.65 17.75
N LEU A 24 14.92 -8.47 17.23
CA LEU A 24 15.08 -9.93 17.26
C LEU A 24 15.96 -10.47 16.12
N PHE A 25 15.84 -9.95 14.90
CA PHE A 25 16.44 -10.54 13.71
C PHE A 25 17.64 -9.77 13.12
N GLU A 26 17.74 -8.47 13.41
CA GLU A 26 18.75 -7.58 12.82
C GLU A 26 19.50 -6.75 13.89
N ARG A 27 19.46 -7.13 15.17
CA ARG A 27 20.15 -6.40 16.27
C ARG A 27 21.66 -6.24 16.08
N ASN A 28 22.31 -7.18 15.42
CA ASN A 28 23.75 -7.14 15.15
C ASN A 28 24.09 -6.53 13.77
N ASN A 29 23.11 -5.88 13.13
CA ASN A 29 23.32 -5.26 11.83
C ASN A 29 24.16 -3.98 11.95
N ASN A 30 25.33 -3.97 11.32
CA ASN A 30 26.25 -2.82 11.29
C ASN A 30 26.07 -1.94 10.02
N SER A 31 24.96 -2.08 9.30
CA SER A 31 24.71 -1.33 8.07
C SER A 31 24.55 0.17 8.34
N LYS A 32 25.45 0.98 7.78
CA LYS A 32 25.46 2.43 7.94
C LYS A 32 24.30 3.08 7.19
N LEU A 33 23.59 3.99 7.86
CA LEU A 33 22.57 4.83 7.22
C LEU A 33 23.24 5.97 6.44
N SER A 34 23.09 5.95 5.13
CA SER A 34 23.49 7.06 4.24
C SER A 34 22.35 8.07 4.07
N VAL A 35 22.69 9.33 3.80
CA VAL A 35 21.72 10.38 3.46
C VAL A 35 20.82 9.97 2.29
N ALA A 36 21.36 9.23 1.31
CA ALA A 36 20.59 8.72 0.18
C ALA A 36 19.49 7.72 0.63
N ILE A 37 19.79 6.87 1.62
CA ILE A 37 18.83 5.92 2.19
C ILE A 37 17.77 6.68 2.99
N LEU A 38 18.18 7.66 3.81
CA LEU A 38 17.24 8.46 4.59
C LEU A 38 16.27 9.24 3.69
N ARG A 39 16.77 9.81 2.59
CA ARG A 39 15.94 10.45 1.56
C ARG A 39 14.94 9.45 0.97
N ASN A 40 15.39 8.26 0.59
CA ASN A 40 14.49 7.25 0.04
C ASN A 40 13.44 6.80 1.06
N VAL A 41 13.82 6.62 2.33
CA VAL A 41 12.90 6.30 3.44
C VAL A 41 11.83 7.38 3.59
N PHE A 42 12.21 8.66 3.51
CA PHE A 42 11.25 9.76 3.54
C PHE A 42 10.23 9.67 2.39
N PHE A 43 10.69 9.47 1.16
CA PHE A 43 9.78 9.30 0.01
C PHE A 43 8.96 8.02 0.08
N LEU A 44 9.48 6.94 0.67
CA LEU A 44 8.72 5.72 0.94
C LEU A 44 7.59 5.98 1.94
N GLY A 45 7.86 6.71 3.02
CA GLY A 45 6.83 7.14 3.97
C GLY A 45 5.78 8.04 3.31
N LEU A 46 6.21 8.98 2.46
CA LEU A 46 5.33 9.91 1.76
C LEU A 46 4.41 9.20 0.74
N LEU A 47 4.97 8.34 -0.10
CA LEU A 47 4.20 7.59 -1.11
C LEU A 47 3.29 6.54 -0.46
N GLY A 48 3.78 5.82 0.56
CA GLY A 48 3.01 4.77 1.21
C GLY A 48 1.90 5.31 2.13
N ALA A 49 2.27 6.18 3.07
CA ALA A 49 1.36 6.61 4.13
C ALA A 49 0.48 7.79 3.69
N VAL A 50 1.11 8.87 3.24
CA VAL A 50 0.40 10.12 2.92
C VAL A 50 -0.41 9.95 1.64
N PHE A 51 0.22 9.60 0.52
CA PHE A 51 -0.50 9.48 -0.73
C PHE A 51 -1.24 8.14 -0.85
N GLY A 52 -0.58 7.00 -0.63
CA GLY A 52 -1.20 5.69 -0.77
C GLY A 52 -2.38 5.49 0.19
N ARG A 53 -2.11 5.37 1.49
CA ARG A 53 -3.15 5.00 2.47
C ARG A 53 -4.20 6.08 2.67
N THR A 54 -3.82 7.36 2.70
CA THR A 54 -4.82 8.42 2.92
C THR A 54 -5.75 8.60 1.73
N LEU A 55 -5.22 8.61 0.49
CA LEU A 55 -6.08 8.68 -0.70
C LEU A 55 -6.91 7.40 -0.84
N PHE A 56 -6.36 6.22 -0.49
CA PHE A 56 -7.16 4.99 -0.46
C PHE A 56 -8.39 5.11 0.44
N TYR A 57 -8.21 5.57 1.69
CA TYR A 57 -9.35 5.76 2.59
C TYR A 57 -10.29 6.86 2.13
N ALA A 58 -9.77 7.96 1.55
CA ALA A 58 -10.61 8.99 0.96
C ALA A 58 -11.43 8.47 -0.23
N GLY A 59 -10.85 7.62 -1.07
CA GLY A 59 -11.55 6.99 -2.20
C GLY A 59 -12.66 6.05 -1.75
N LEU A 60 -12.44 5.32 -0.64
CA LEU A 60 -13.45 4.45 -0.03
C LEU A 60 -14.63 5.20 0.62
N GLU A 61 -14.51 6.50 0.89
CA GLU A 61 -15.67 7.30 1.35
C GLU A 61 -16.68 7.54 0.21
N TYR A 62 -16.21 7.49 -1.04
CA TYR A 62 -17.02 7.75 -2.25
C TYR A 62 -17.27 6.48 -3.09
N THR A 63 -16.64 5.36 -2.75
CA THR A 63 -16.74 4.08 -3.48
C THR A 63 -16.88 2.92 -2.52
N SER A 64 -17.19 1.73 -3.06
CA SER A 64 -17.25 0.51 -2.25
C SER A 64 -15.89 -0.20 -2.19
N PRO A 65 -15.65 -1.01 -1.13
CA PRO A 65 -14.50 -1.92 -1.09
C PRO A 65 -14.41 -2.86 -2.29
N ALA A 66 -15.53 -3.21 -2.93
CA ALA A 66 -15.55 -4.01 -4.15
C ALA A 66 -14.95 -3.27 -5.35
N VAL A 67 -15.31 -1.99 -5.55
CA VAL A 67 -14.71 -1.13 -6.59
C VAL A 67 -13.22 -0.95 -6.31
N ALA A 68 -12.85 -0.67 -5.05
CA ALA A 68 -11.45 -0.56 -4.67
C ALA A 68 -10.67 -1.85 -4.96
N SER A 69 -11.21 -3.01 -4.61
CA SER A 69 -10.58 -4.31 -4.90
C SER A 69 -10.48 -4.60 -6.40
N ALA A 70 -11.45 -4.16 -7.20
CA ALA A 70 -11.39 -4.33 -8.66
C ALA A 70 -10.28 -3.46 -9.25
N LEU A 71 -10.18 -2.19 -8.82
CA LEU A 71 -9.13 -1.27 -9.24
C LEU A 71 -7.75 -1.64 -8.71
N ALA A 72 -7.65 -2.34 -7.57
CA ALA A 72 -6.37 -2.83 -7.04
C ALA A 72 -5.64 -3.76 -8.02
N ASN A 73 -6.38 -4.43 -8.92
CA ASN A 73 -5.79 -5.22 -9.98
C ASN A 73 -4.93 -4.38 -10.93
N LEU A 74 -5.10 -3.05 -10.99
CA LEU A 74 -4.24 -2.17 -11.79
C LEU A 74 -2.82 -2.05 -11.25
N ILE A 75 -2.58 -2.37 -9.97
CA ILE A 75 -1.27 -2.17 -9.31
C ILE A 75 -0.13 -2.85 -10.09
N PRO A 76 -0.17 -4.14 -10.49
CA PRO A 76 0.92 -4.77 -11.22
C PRO A 76 1.18 -4.09 -12.58
N SER A 77 0.13 -3.73 -13.32
CA SER A 77 0.24 -3.05 -14.62
C SER A 77 0.86 -1.66 -14.48
N ILE A 78 0.41 -0.87 -13.50
CA ILE A 78 0.97 0.46 -13.21
C ILE A 78 2.43 0.33 -12.75
N THR A 79 2.71 -0.65 -11.89
CA THR A 79 4.08 -0.93 -11.41
C THR A 79 5.01 -1.27 -12.57
N PHE A 80 4.55 -2.08 -13.52
CA PHE A 80 5.34 -2.42 -14.70
C PHE A 80 5.64 -1.17 -15.54
N ILE A 81 4.61 -0.37 -15.87
CA ILE A 81 4.78 0.87 -16.64
C ILE A 81 5.79 1.80 -15.95
N LEU A 82 5.63 2.03 -14.64
CA LEU A 82 6.56 2.86 -13.88
C LEU A 82 7.97 2.26 -13.83
N ALA A 83 8.13 0.93 -13.72
CA ALA A 83 9.45 0.29 -13.72
C ALA A 83 10.19 0.49 -15.04
N VAL A 84 9.46 0.49 -16.16
CA VAL A 84 9.99 0.81 -17.49
C VAL A 84 10.40 2.28 -17.57
N LEU A 85 9.53 3.20 -17.12
CA LEU A 85 9.83 4.64 -17.10
C LEU A 85 11.02 4.99 -16.21
N CYS A 86 11.16 4.32 -15.06
CA CYS A 86 12.31 4.44 -14.17
C CYS A 86 13.56 3.70 -14.69
N ARG A 87 13.51 3.12 -15.90
CA ARG A 87 14.60 2.38 -16.56
C ARG A 87 15.16 1.22 -15.71
N MET A 88 14.34 0.69 -14.79
CA MET A 88 14.70 -0.47 -13.97
C MET A 88 14.62 -1.77 -14.75
N GLU A 89 13.78 -1.81 -15.79
CA GLU A 89 13.66 -2.93 -16.72
C GLU A 89 14.05 -2.45 -18.12
N LYS A 90 15.08 -3.09 -18.72
CA LYS A 90 15.43 -2.86 -20.12
C LYS A 90 14.42 -3.62 -20.98
N LEU A 91 13.33 -2.96 -21.37
CA LEU A 91 12.40 -3.52 -22.34
C LEU A 91 13.00 -3.47 -23.73
N ASP A 92 13.60 -4.58 -24.12
CA ASP A 92 13.77 -4.88 -25.54
C ASP A 92 12.48 -5.53 -26.03
N ILE A 93 11.60 -4.71 -26.60
CA ILE A 93 10.22 -5.04 -27.01
C ILE A 93 10.21 -6.11 -28.11
N SER A 94 11.35 -6.28 -28.80
CA SER A 94 11.55 -7.30 -29.84
C SER A 94 11.76 -8.71 -29.26
N LYS A 95 12.22 -8.84 -28.00
CA LYS A 95 12.44 -10.15 -27.38
C LYS A 95 11.12 -10.83 -26.99
N ARG A 96 10.95 -12.08 -27.43
CA ARG A 96 9.81 -12.93 -27.06
C ARG A 96 9.63 -13.09 -25.53
N SER A 97 10.71 -13.05 -24.76
CA SER A 97 10.65 -13.07 -23.28
C SER A 97 10.01 -11.80 -22.69
N SER A 98 10.30 -10.63 -23.26
CA SER A 98 9.67 -9.35 -22.86
C SER A 98 8.19 -9.33 -23.22
N GLN A 99 7.84 -9.79 -24.44
CA GLN A 99 6.46 -9.94 -24.89
C GLN A 99 5.66 -10.89 -24.00
N ALA A 100 6.23 -12.04 -23.62
CA ALA A 100 5.59 -13.00 -22.72
C ALA A 100 5.36 -12.43 -21.31
N LYS A 101 6.29 -11.62 -20.78
CA LYS A 101 6.10 -10.92 -19.50
C LYS A 101 4.96 -9.91 -19.56
N ILE A 102 4.90 -9.12 -20.63
CA ILE A 102 3.83 -8.14 -20.85
C ILE A 102 2.47 -8.85 -20.97
N LEU A 103 2.40 -9.88 -21.83
CA LEU A 103 1.18 -10.64 -22.05
C LEU A 103 0.72 -11.37 -20.78
N GLY A 104 1.65 -11.97 -20.03
CA GLY A 104 1.36 -12.61 -18.75
C GLY A 104 0.80 -11.61 -17.72
N THR A 105 1.31 -10.37 -17.72
CA THR A 105 0.79 -9.30 -16.85
C THR A 105 -0.62 -8.88 -17.28
N ILE A 106 -0.87 -8.73 -18.59
CA ILE A 106 -2.20 -8.39 -19.13
C ILE A 106 -3.23 -9.50 -18.86
N VAL A 107 -2.84 -10.76 -19.01
CA VAL A 107 -3.73 -11.92 -18.76
C VAL A 107 -4.00 -12.08 -17.27
N ALA A 108 -2.97 -11.96 -16.41
CA ALA A 108 -3.17 -11.97 -14.96
C ALA A 108 -4.05 -10.80 -14.50
N PHE A 109 -3.86 -9.61 -15.09
CA PHE A 109 -4.69 -8.43 -14.86
C PHE A 109 -6.15 -8.67 -15.25
N GLY A 110 -6.40 -9.16 -16.47
CA GLY A 110 -7.75 -9.46 -16.96
C GLY A 110 -8.43 -10.54 -16.12
N GLY A 111 -7.71 -11.61 -15.78
CA GLY A 111 -8.22 -12.71 -14.95
C GLY A 111 -8.59 -12.26 -13.53
N ALA A 112 -7.74 -11.48 -12.87
CA ALA A 112 -8.02 -10.96 -11.53
C ALA A 112 -9.19 -9.96 -11.55
N THR A 113 -9.28 -9.11 -12.57
CA THR A 113 -10.40 -8.16 -12.74
C THR A 113 -11.71 -8.87 -12.98
N LEU A 114 -11.73 -9.88 -13.85
CA LEU A 114 -12.91 -10.69 -14.13
C LEU A 114 -13.37 -11.47 -12.89
N MET A 115 -12.45 -12.06 -12.13
CA MET A 115 -12.76 -12.80 -10.91
C MET A 115 -13.34 -11.89 -9.81
N THR A 116 -12.81 -10.68 -9.65
CA THR A 116 -13.32 -9.68 -8.70
C THR A 116 -14.68 -9.13 -9.13
N LEU A 117 -14.89 -8.85 -10.43
CA LEU A 117 -16.20 -8.43 -10.94
C LEU A 117 -17.24 -9.54 -10.79
N TYR A 118 -16.89 -10.79 -11.07
CA TYR A 118 -17.80 -11.93 -10.96
C TYR A 118 -18.26 -12.19 -9.52
N LYS A 119 -17.35 -12.07 -8.53
CA LYS A 119 -17.69 -12.24 -7.10
C LYS A 119 -18.22 -10.96 -6.43
N GLY A 120 -17.93 -9.78 -6.98
CA GLY A 120 -18.29 -8.48 -6.41
C GLY A 120 -19.61 -7.89 -6.91
N LEU A 121 -20.09 -8.27 -8.10
CA LEU A 121 -21.38 -7.86 -8.65
C LEU A 121 -22.60 -8.16 -7.74
N PRO A 122 -22.67 -9.30 -7.02
CA PRO A 122 -23.80 -9.59 -6.14
C PRO A 122 -24.02 -8.54 -5.05
N VAL A 123 -22.96 -7.84 -4.60
CA VAL A 123 -23.05 -6.83 -3.54
C VAL A 123 -23.57 -5.49 -4.07
N LEU A 124 -23.33 -5.18 -5.35
CA LEU A 124 -23.83 -3.97 -6.00
C LEU A 124 -25.33 -4.06 -6.30
N SER A 125 -25.85 -5.27 -6.57
CA SER A 125 -27.25 -5.50 -6.90
C SER A 125 -28.22 -5.33 -5.73
N PHE A 126 -27.79 -5.48 -4.47
CA PHE A 126 -28.69 -5.35 -3.31
C PHE A 126 -29.08 -3.89 -2.96
N HIS A 127 -28.48 -2.88 -3.58
CA HIS A 127 -28.86 -1.47 -3.37
C HIS A 127 -29.70 -0.87 -4.52
N ILE A 128 -30.03 -1.67 -5.54
CA ILE A 128 -30.84 -1.22 -6.68
C ILE A 128 -32.26 -1.80 -6.51
N HIS A 129 -33.00 -1.34 -5.51
CA HIS A 129 -34.45 -1.50 -5.50
C HIS A 129 -35.16 -0.18 -5.20
N ASP A 130 -35.87 0.27 -6.23
CA ASP A 130 -37.04 1.17 -6.31
C ASP A 130 -37.03 2.51 -5.56
N HIS A 131 -36.91 3.61 -6.31
CA HIS A 131 -37.81 4.78 -6.21
C HIS A 131 -37.75 5.68 -7.49
N PRO A 132 -38.86 6.28 -7.96
CA PRO A 132 -38.95 6.95 -9.27
C PRO A 132 -38.44 8.41 -9.31
N ALA A 133 -37.74 8.90 -8.29
CA ALA A 133 -37.19 10.28 -8.24
C ALA A 133 -35.75 10.37 -8.84
N ALA A 134 -35.38 9.41 -9.68
CA ALA A 134 -34.01 8.88 -9.73
C ALA A 134 -33.01 9.59 -10.66
N THR A 135 -33.39 10.56 -11.51
CA THR A 135 -32.45 11.06 -12.52
C THR A 135 -31.36 11.97 -11.93
N THR A 136 -31.71 12.87 -11.03
CA THR A 136 -30.75 13.79 -10.39
C THR A 136 -29.90 13.07 -9.33
N SER A 137 -30.49 12.15 -8.58
CA SER A 137 -29.78 11.35 -7.56
C SER A 137 -28.81 10.36 -8.19
N ARG A 138 -29.16 9.72 -9.32
CA ARG A 138 -28.24 8.86 -10.09
C ARG A 138 -27.05 9.65 -10.65
N LEU A 139 -27.28 10.85 -11.18
CA LEU A 139 -26.20 11.68 -11.72
C LEU A 139 -25.21 12.15 -10.63
N LEU A 140 -25.69 12.42 -9.42
CA LEU A 140 -24.83 12.75 -8.27
C LEU A 140 -24.08 11.51 -7.76
N LEU A 141 -24.76 10.37 -7.68
CA LEU A 141 -24.15 9.08 -7.30
C LEU A 141 -23.03 8.68 -8.27
N ASP A 142 -23.24 8.84 -9.58
CA ASP A 142 -22.21 8.56 -10.59
C ASP A 142 -21.01 9.51 -10.48
N LYS A 143 -21.25 10.80 -10.21
CA LYS A 143 -20.17 11.78 -10.03
C LYS A 143 -19.30 11.46 -8.82
N ASP A 144 -19.89 11.09 -7.69
CA ASP A 144 -19.15 10.70 -6.48
C ASP A 144 -18.38 9.40 -6.71
N LEU A 145 -19.00 8.41 -7.36
CA LEU A 145 -18.34 7.15 -7.71
C LEU A 145 -17.13 7.37 -8.63
N ILE A 146 -17.27 8.19 -9.67
CA ILE A 146 -16.18 8.54 -10.59
C ILE A 146 -15.06 9.26 -9.82
N LYS A 147 -15.41 10.24 -8.99
CA LYS A 147 -14.45 10.99 -8.16
C LYS A 147 -13.66 10.05 -7.24
N GLY A 148 -14.35 9.16 -6.53
CA GLY A 148 -13.70 8.20 -5.64
C GLY A 148 -12.85 7.18 -6.38
N SER A 149 -13.28 6.72 -7.55
CA SER A 149 -12.50 5.82 -8.41
C SER A 149 -11.22 6.49 -8.90
N LEU A 150 -11.27 7.76 -9.28
CA LEU A 150 -10.08 8.53 -9.66
C LEU A 150 -9.10 8.67 -8.48
N ILE A 151 -9.60 8.98 -7.28
CA ILE A 151 -8.79 9.05 -6.06
C ILE A 151 -8.11 7.70 -5.78
N LEU A 152 -8.83 6.58 -5.94
CA LEU A 152 -8.28 5.24 -5.79
C LEU A 152 -7.17 4.94 -6.82
N VAL A 153 -7.36 5.33 -8.08
CA VAL A 153 -6.32 5.16 -9.11
C VAL A 153 -5.05 5.94 -8.73
N VAL A 154 -5.17 7.19 -8.26
CA VAL A 154 -4.02 7.97 -7.78
C VAL A 154 -3.33 7.30 -6.59
N SER A 155 -4.11 6.78 -5.64
CA SER A 155 -3.59 5.96 -4.54
C SER A 155 -2.77 4.77 -5.05
N TYR A 156 -3.28 4.03 -6.05
CA TYR A 156 -2.58 2.87 -6.61
C TYR A 156 -1.33 3.24 -7.40
N ILE A 157 -1.33 4.37 -8.11
CA ILE A 157 -0.12 4.91 -8.74
C ILE A 157 0.95 5.20 -7.69
N SER A 158 0.57 5.82 -6.57
CA SER A 158 1.48 6.10 -5.47
C SER A 158 2.02 4.82 -4.83
N LEU A 159 1.16 3.81 -4.63
CA LEU A 159 1.55 2.51 -4.08
C LEU A 159 2.49 1.74 -5.03
N SER A 160 2.27 1.80 -6.34
CA SER A 160 3.19 1.26 -7.34
C SER A 160 4.56 1.94 -7.30
N ALA A 161 4.59 3.28 -7.21
CA ALA A 161 5.83 4.03 -7.06
C ALA A 161 6.57 3.67 -5.76
N PHE A 162 5.82 3.45 -4.67
CA PHE A 162 6.35 2.95 -3.40
C PHE A 162 7.07 1.61 -3.58
N TYR A 163 6.45 0.62 -4.25
CA TYR A 163 7.08 -0.68 -4.46
C TYR A 163 8.37 -0.62 -5.29
N ILE A 164 8.41 0.25 -6.30
CA ILE A 164 9.60 0.49 -7.12
C ILE A 164 10.72 1.08 -6.28
N LEU A 165 10.43 2.16 -5.55
CA LEU A 165 11.41 2.81 -4.69
C LEU A 165 11.90 1.87 -3.56
N GLN A 166 11.00 1.03 -3.04
CA GLN A 166 11.34 0.01 -2.04
C GLN A 166 12.32 -1.00 -2.63
N THR A 167 12.08 -1.46 -3.86
CA THR A 167 12.96 -2.40 -4.55
C THR A 167 14.35 -1.82 -4.79
N ILE A 168 14.44 -0.54 -5.16
CA ILE A 168 15.73 0.16 -5.31
C ILE A 168 16.44 0.24 -3.96
N THR A 169 15.72 0.63 -2.91
CA THR A 169 16.32 0.92 -1.59
C THR A 169 16.76 -0.35 -0.86
N VAL A 170 16.02 -1.46 -1.00
CA VAL A 170 16.43 -2.78 -0.47
C VAL A 170 17.75 -3.26 -1.09
N LYS A 171 18.04 -2.91 -2.35
CA LYS A 171 19.35 -3.23 -2.97
C LYS A 171 20.50 -2.39 -2.41
N MET A 172 20.20 -1.18 -1.91
CA MET A 172 21.19 -0.28 -1.32
C MET A 172 21.47 -0.56 0.16
N TYR A 173 20.49 -1.13 0.88
CA TYR A 173 20.58 -1.35 2.32
C TYR A 173 20.31 -2.83 2.67
N PRO A 174 21.32 -3.60 3.12
CA PRO A 174 21.24 -5.06 3.26
C PRO A 174 20.52 -5.51 4.55
N ALA A 175 19.55 -4.73 5.02
CA ALA A 175 18.74 -5.00 6.20
C ALA A 175 17.27 -4.62 5.93
N PRO A 176 16.50 -5.51 5.28
CA PRO A 176 15.15 -5.22 4.79
C PRO A 176 14.12 -5.02 5.91
N ILE A 177 14.31 -5.65 7.08
CA ILE A 177 13.37 -5.48 8.21
C ILE A 177 13.56 -4.09 8.83
N THR A 178 14.81 -3.68 9.04
CA THR A 178 15.19 -2.32 9.49
C THR A 178 14.68 -1.27 8.51
N LEU A 179 14.84 -1.47 7.20
CA LEU A 179 14.33 -0.55 6.19
C LEU A 179 12.80 -0.41 6.27
N THR A 180 12.07 -1.53 6.43
CA THR A 180 10.61 -1.51 6.59
C THR A 180 10.19 -0.75 7.85
N SER A 181 10.91 -0.94 8.96
CA SER A 181 10.65 -0.23 10.21
C SER A 181 10.91 1.28 10.08
N LEU A 182 12.00 1.69 9.42
CA LEU A 182 12.30 3.10 9.13
C LEU A 182 11.25 3.74 8.21
N THR A 183 10.82 3.02 7.18
CA THR A 183 9.72 3.45 6.29
C THR A 183 8.42 3.62 7.06
N CYS A 184 8.10 2.69 7.97
CA CYS A 184 6.91 2.75 8.80
C CYS A 184 6.95 3.95 9.76
N LEU A 185 8.12 4.18 10.39
CA LEU A 185 8.37 5.33 11.26
C LEU A 185 8.21 6.64 10.50
N SER A 186 8.81 6.75 9.31
CA SER A 186 8.64 7.93 8.46
C SER A 186 7.18 8.14 8.08
N GLY A 187 6.47 7.08 7.71
CA GLY A 187 5.03 7.12 7.45
C GLY A 187 4.21 7.59 8.65
N ALA A 188 4.55 7.14 9.87
CA ALA A 188 3.90 7.57 11.10
C ALA A 188 4.10 9.07 11.34
N ILE A 189 5.34 9.55 11.27
CA ILE A 189 5.68 10.97 11.45
C ILE A 189 4.93 11.84 10.44
N LEU A 190 5.00 11.49 9.15
CA LEU A 190 4.33 12.24 8.08
C LEU A 190 2.81 12.24 8.24
N SER A 191 2.23 11.11 8.64
CA SER A 191 0.78 11.00 8.85
C SER A 191 0.32 11.79 10.08
N ILE A 192 1.12 11.85 11.14
CA ILE A 192 0.85 12.70 12.31
C ILE A 192 0.88 14.17 11.90
N ILE A 193 1.90 14.61 11.16
CA ILE A 193 1.99 15.98 10.65
C ILE A 193 0.79 16.32 9.78
N MET A 194 0.45 15.44 8.83
CA MET A 194 -0.72 15.61 7.95
C MET A 194 -2.01 15.72 8.77
N THR A 195 -2.19 14.87 9.78
CA THR A 195 -3.36 14.90 10.65
C THR A 195 -3.42 16.21 11.44
N ALA A 196 -2.29 16.68 11.98
CA ALA A 196 -2.23 17.94 12.71
C ALA A 196 -2.59 19.16 11.83
N ILE A 197 -2.25 19.11 10.53
CA ILE A 197 -2.56 20.16 9.56
C ILE A 197 -4.01 20.08 9.06
N LEU A 198 -4.55 18.89 8.82
CA LEU A 198 -5.86 18.72 8.17
C LEU A 198 -7.02 18.49 9.16
N ASP A 199 -6.73 18.04 10.37
CA ASP A 199 -7.71 17.75 11.41
C ASP A 199 -7.28 18.37 12.74
N HIS A 200 -7.54 19.67 12.87
CA HIS A 200 -7.19 20.45 14.05
C HIS A 200 -7.99 20.10 15.31
N LYS A 201 -8.99 19.22 15.21
CA LYS A 201 -9.86 18.89 16.34
C LYS A 201 -9.17 17.88 17.26
N ALA A 202 -8.81 18.30 18.47
CA ALA A 202 -8.26 17.41 19.50
C ALA A 202 -9.19 16.24 19.84
N SER A 203 -10.50 16.39 19.66
CA SER A 203 -11.48 15.30 19.83
C SER A 203 -11.29 14.17 18.81
N SER A 204 -10.74 14.44 17.63
CA SER A 204 -10.49 13.42 16.60
C SER A 204 -9.39 12.44 17.00
N TRP A 205 -8.48 12.86 17.89
CA TRP A 205 -7.41 12.03 18.46
C TRP A 205 -7.85 11.18 19.65
N LYS A 206 -9.05 11.43 20.21
CA LYS A 206 -9.56 10.61 21.31
C LYS A 206 -9.83 9.20 20.82
N LEU A 207 -9.01 8.28 21.28
CA LEU A 207 -9.10 6.88 20.97
C LEU A 207 -9.97 6.20 22.03
N SER A 208 -11.20 5.84 21.66
CA SER A 208 -12.06 5.03 22.51
C SER A 208 -11.58 3.57 22.50
N TRP A 209 -11.68 2.87 23.63
CA TRP A 209 -11.40 1.43 23.79
C TRP A 209 -12.44 0.54 23.08
N ASN A 210 -12.67 0.78 21.79
CA ASN A 210 -13.65 0.11 20.93
C ASN A 210 -13.01 -0.23 19.57
N ILE A 211 -13.82 -0.54 18.55
CA ILE A 211 -13.37 -0.78 17.16
C ILE A 211 -12.44 0.32 16.62
N ALA A 212 -12.59 1.56 17.10
CA ALA A 212 -11.71 2.67 16.76
C ALA A 212 -10.24 2.46 17.17
N LEU A 213 -9.96 1.70 18.23
CA LEU A 213 -8.63 1.26 18.65
C LEU A 213 -8.21 -0.03 17.93
N LEU A 214 -9.14 -0.98 17.79
CA LEU A 214 -8.85 -2.29 17.21
C LEU A 214 -8.51 -2.21 15.71
N ALA A 215 -9.18 -1.33 14.96
CA ALA A 215 -8.98 -1.18 13.52
C ALA A 215 -7.55 -0.72 13.13
N PRO A 216 -6.96 0.35 13.72
CA PRO A 216 -5.58 0.73 13.42
C PRO A 216 -4.57 -0.31 13.89
N ILE A 217 -4.78 -0.96 15.05
CA ILE A 217 -3.92 -2.04 15.53
C ILE A 217 -3.94 -3.20 14.54
N TYR A 218 -5.11 -3.69 14.17
CA TYR A 218 -5.26 -4.79 13.22
C TYR A 218 -4.65 -4.42 11.87
N SER A 219 -4.98 -3.25 11.32
CA SER A 219 -4.48 -2.83 10.01
C SER A 219 -2.97 -2.59 10.00
N GLY A 220 -2.37 -2.13 11.10
CA GLY A 220 -0.94 -1.94 11.23
C GLY A 220 -0.22 -3.27 11.44
N VAL A 221 -0.61 -4.00 12.49
CA VAL A 221 0.06 -5.23 12.91
C VAL A 221 -0.06 -6.32 11.86
N VAL A 222 -1.23 -6.54 11.27
CA VAL A 222 -1.41 -7.63 10.28
C VAL A 222 -0.66 -7.32 9.00
N ILE A 223 -0.80 -6.11 8.44
CA ILE A 223 -0.19 -5.77 7.15
C ILE A 223 1.34 -5.73 7.27
N PHE A 224 1.87 -5.05 8.28
CA PHE A 224 3.32 -4.98 8.48
C PHE A 224 3.89 -6.28 9.03
N GLY A 225 3.14 -7.02 9.85
CA GLY A 225 3.53 -8.34 10.36
C GLY A 225 3.68 -9.37 9.26
N ILE A 226 2.72 -9.46 8.32
CA ILE A 226 2.83 -10.33 7.14
C ILE A 226 4.05 -9.94 6.30
N THR A 227 4.24 -8.63 6.07
CA THR A 227 5.38 -8.12 5.28
C THR A 227 6.72 -8.54 5.90
N VAL A 228 6.89 -8.33 7.21
CA VAL A 228 8.12 -8.71 7.93
C VAL A 228 8.28 -10.23 8.01
N TYR A 229 7.19 -10.99 8.15
CA TYR A 229 7.24 -12.45 8.13
C TYR A 229 7.80 -12.96 6.80
N VAL A 230 7.25 -12.48 5.68
CA VAL A 230 7.73 -12.86 4.33
C VAL A 230 9.19 -12.45 4.13
N GLN A 231 9.58 -11.24 4.56
CA GLN A 231 10.98 -10.81 4.50
C GLN A 231 11.90 -11.70 5.33
N THR A 232 11.48 -12.07 6.55
CA THR A 232 12.25 -12.96 7.44
C THR A 232 12.43 -14.34 6.82
N LEU A 233 11.37 -14.91 6.23
CA LEU A 233 11.46 -16.19 5.51
C LEU A 233 12.43 -16.11 4.32
N ALA A 234 12.35 -15.04 3.53
CA ALA A 234 13.24 -14.84 2.38
C ALA A 234 14.71 -14.75 2.83
N ILE A 235 14.99 -14.07 3.94
CA ILE A 235 16.34 -13.98 4.52
C ILE A 235 16.82 -15.35 5.01
N ARG A 236 15.96 -16.10 5.72
CA ARG A 236 16.29 -17.45 6.22
C ARG A 236 16.62 -18.40 5.07
N LYS A 237 15.81 -18.41 4.01
CA LYS A 237 16.06 -19.23 2.82
C LYS A 237 17.38 -18.87 2.12
N LYS A 238 17.67 -17.57 2.00
CA LYS A 238 18.94 -17.09 1.46
C LYS A 238 20.12 -17.61 2.30
N ARG A 239 20.04 -17.53 3.64
CA ARG A 239 21.09 -18.03 4.55
C ARG A 239 21.29 -19.55 4.50
N SER A 240 20.21 -20.34 4.45
CA SER A 240 20.30 -21.81 4.32
C SER A 240 21.04 -22.22 3.04
N SER A 241 20.71 -21.59 1.92
CA SER A 241 21.37 -21.87 0.63
C SER A 241 22.88 -21.60 0.63
N PHE A 242 23.37 -20.71 1.51
CA PHE A 242 24.81 -20.45 1.68
C PHE A 242 25.49 -21.46 2.61
N HIS A 243 24.73 -22.17 3.46
CA HIS A 243 25.27 -23.23 4.31
C HIS A 243 25.30 -24.58 3.59
N ASP A 244 24.38 -24.83 2.65
CA ASP A 244 24.30 -26.08 1.88
C ASP A 244 25.31 -26.15 0.69
N THR A 245 26.15 -25.12 0.50
CA THR A 245 27.15 -25.03 -0.58
C THR A 245 28.61 -25.04 -0.08
N VAL A 246 28.84 -25.38 1.19
CA VAL A 246 30.18 -25.51 1.79
C VAL A 246 30.42 -26.94 2.24
#